data_AF-A0A2H5WEZ4-F1
#
_entry.id   AF-A0A2H5WEZ4-F1
#
_cell.length_a   1.000
_cell.length_b   1.000
_cell.length_c   1.000
_cell.angle_alpha   90.00
_cell.angle_beta   90.00
_cell.angle_gamma   90.00
#
_symmetry.space_group_name_H-M   'P 1'
#
loop_
_entity.id
_entity.type
_entity.pdbx_description
1 polymer ?
#
loop_
_entity_poly.entity_id
_entity_poly.type
_entity_poly.pdbx_seq_one_letter_code
_entity_poly.pdbx_strand_id
1 'polypeptide(L)'
;MSVAASASLRRGSISRRGDRSLWFRLMFLGFPIWWALGIGAFIWPILALPLTFSLLRRSALRIPRGFWLWLLFLLWVVGSASQLDEGIRGMTWGYRAVSYFAATILFLYLYNEPRDRLSDRRVLLTLLVFWVYVTLGGLLGVIAPRFEFESPLEHVLPGRLASNEFVHALVHPAAAQISTFLGYEAPRPKAPFEYTNDWGSAFALTTPLAIAAFPYVQRGGQRLAVLAMLLISIVPVVLSLNRGLLLSLGAALLYALVRTAANGRHRPALGIGFGLAIVVIFAIASPLRDVIEARFQTPHSNQRREALYVETLSGALRSPILGFGAPRPSEANPNMPSVGTQGQLWLVLYSQGIPGALFYVGWHLVGYLRTLRRSSWTGFWCNVVALIALLQLPYYGHIAAQLQVIMVALALGLRSTLERTHSPSPREGLG
;
A
#
# COMPACT_ATOMS: atom_id res chain seq x y z
N MET A 1 -29.40 -14.62 61.86
CA MET A 1 -28.41 -15.53 61.25
C MET A 1 -28.17 -15.05 59.82
N SER A 2 -26.94 -14.63 59.54
CA SER A 2 -26.48 -13.97 58.31
C SER A 2 -25.63 -14.96 57.52
N VAL A 3 -25.99 -15.28 56.27
CA VAL A 3 -25.10 -15.85 55.22
C VAL A 3 -25.77 -15.55 53.86
N ALA A 4 -25.43 -14.43 53.21
CA ALA A 4 -24.40 -14.28 52.17
C ALA A 4 -24.84 -14.72 50.76
N ALA A 5 -25.30 -13.73 49.98
CA ALA A 5 -25.48 -13.81 48.53
C ALA A 5 -24.11 -13.78 47.83
N SER A 6 -23.82 -14.82 47.04
CA SER A 6 -22.60 -14.93 46.23
C SER A 6 -22.72 -14.13 44.93
N ALA A 7 -22.53 -12.81 45.04
CA ALA A 7 -22.24 -11.98 43.89
C ALA A 7 -20.83 -12.30 43.36
N SER A 8 -20.75 -13.11 42.30
CA SER A 8 -19.52 -13.32 41.55
C SER A 8 -19.14 -12.04 40.81
N LEU A 9 -18.39 -11.19 41.50
CA LEU A 9 -17.72 -10.03 40.93
C LEU A 9 -16.83 -10.49 39.78
N ARG A 10 -17.29 -10.24 38.54
CA ARG A 10 -16.45 -10.14 37.35
C ARG A 10 -15.41 -9.04 37.61
N ARG A 11 -14.28 -9.40 38.23
CA ARG A 11 -13.06 -8.59 38.19
C ARG A 11 -12.59 -8.56 36.75
N GLY A 12 -12.94 -7.50 36.04
CA GLY A 12 -12.27 -7.10 34.82
C GLY A 12 -10.79 -6.89 35.14
N SER A 13 -9.97 -7.87 34.82
CA SER A 13 -8.53 -7.70 34.77
C SER A 13 -8.22 -6.83 33.56
N ILE A 14 -8.28 -5.52 33.75
CA ILE A 14 -7.58 -4.57 32.89
C ILE A 14 -6.10 -4.82 33.14
N SER A 15 -5.55 -5.82 32.44
CA SER A 15 -4.12 -6.07 32.47
C SER A 15 -3.47 -4.83 31.85
N ARG A 16 -2.72 -4.06 32.67
CA ARG A 16 -1.82 -2.99 32.26
C ARG A 16 -0.62 -3.52 31.45
N ARG A 17 -0.85 -4.36 30.45
CA ARG A 17 0.12 -4.58 29.38
C ARG A 17 -0.12 -3.47 28.38
N GLY A 18 0.82 -2.53 28.28
CA GLY A 18 0.76 -1.42 27.34
C GLY A 18 0.26 -1.89 25.97
N ASP A 19 -0.63 -1.10 25.36
CA ASP A 19 -1.31 -1.45 24.12
C ASP A 19 -0.28 -1.76 23.03
N ARG A 20 0.01 -3.05 22.81
CA ARG A 20 1.04 -3.49 21.86
C ARG A 20 0.69 -3.10 20.42
N SER A 21 -0.58 -2.74 20.15
CA SER A 21 -1.03 -2.21 18.86
C SER A 21 -0.74 -0.72 18.68
N LEU A 22 -0.24 -0.03 19.71
CA LEU A 22 0.13 1.39 19.65
C LEU A 22 1.10 1.65 18.50
N TRP A 23 2.18 0.88 18.39
CA TRP A 23 3.21 1.07 17.36
C TRP A 23 2.65 0.91 15.95
N PHE A 24 1.85 -0.14 15.73
CA PHE A 24 1.10 -0.33 14.49
C PHE A 24 0.22 0.90 14.18
N ARG A 25 -0.56 1.38 15.15
CA ARG A 25 -1.44 2.53 14.93
C ARG A 25 -0.66 3.82 14.68
N LEU A 26 0.46 4.05 15.37
CA LEU A 26 1.31 5.23 15.18
C LEU A 26 1.90 5.29 13.76
N MET A 27 2.18 4.15 13.13
CA MET A 27 2.65 4.12 11.72
C MET A 27 1.67 4.79 10.76
N PHE A 28 0.36 4.61 10.99
CA PHE A 28 -0.69 5.08 10.08
C PHE A 28 -1.37 6.35 10.58
N LEU A 29 -1.72 6.42 11.87
CA LEU A 29 -2.41 7.56 12.47
C LEU A 29 -1.49 8.78 12.64
N GLY A 30 -0.19 8.55 12.86
CA GLY A 30 0.80 9.64 12.97
C GLY A 30 1.31 10.15 11.63
N PHE A 31 0.87 9.56 10.49
CA PHE A 31 1.47 9.83 9.19
C PHE A 31 1.52 11.32 8.78
N PRO A 32 0.50 12.17 9.06
CA PRO A 32 0.59 13.60 8.76
C PRO A 32 1.74 14.29 9.50
N ILE A 33 2.01 13.88 10.74
CA ILE A 33 3.13 14.41 11.54
C ILE A 33 4.44 13.90 10.95
N TRP A 34 4.53 12.60 10.61
CA TRP A 34 5.74 12.02 10.01
C TRP A 34 6.07 12.64 8.66
N TRP A 35 5.06 12.92 7.85
CA TRP A 35 5.19 13.67 6.61
C TRP A 35 5.72 15.08 6.86
N ALA A 36 5.10 15.84 7.77
CA ALA A 36 5.55 17.19 8.09
C ALA A 36 6.97 17.24 8.68
N LEU A 37 7.38 16.20 9.40
CA LEU A 37 8.74 16.07 9.93
C LEU A 37 9.78 15.67 8.87
N GLY A 38 9.36 15.32 7.64
CA GLY A 38 10.25 14.81 6.58
C GLY A 38 10.69 13.35 6.79
N ILE A 39 10.08 12.63 7.73
CA ILE A 39 10.45 11.24 8.08
C ILE A 39 9.45 10.19 7.57
N GLY A 40 8.48 10.59 6.74
CA GLY A 40 7.40 9.73 6.26
C GLY A 40 7.87 8.45 5.57
N ALA A 41 8.95 8.54 4.79
CA ALA A 41 9.59 7.40 4.14
C ALA A 41 10.27 6.43 5.13
N PHE A 42 10.72 6.94 6.28
CA PHE A 42 11.56 6.21 7.25
C PHE A 42 10.77 5.68 8.44
N ILE A 43 9.54 6.14 8.66
CA ILE A 43 8.75 5.71 9.81
C ILE A 43 8.45 4.21 9.80
N TRP A 44 8.33 3.61 8.60
CA TRP A 44 8.00 2.21 8.42
C TRP A 44 9.03 1.28 9.08
N PRO A 45 10.34 1.38 8.80
CA PRO A 45 11.33 0.61 9.53
C PRO A 45 11.53 1.04 10.97
N ILE A 46 11.47 2.35 11.29
CA ILE A 46 11.66 2.84 12.66
C ILE A 46 10.61 2.21 13.60
N LEU A 47 9.33 2.28 13.22
CA LEU A 47 8.24 1.73 14.04
C LEU A 47 8.05 0.21 13.86
N ALA A 48 8.73 -0.42 12.91
CA ALA A 48 8.84 -1.88 12.87
C ALA A 48 9.73 -2.42 14.00
N LEU A 49 10.71 -1.67 14.51
CA LEU A 49 11.62 -2.13 15.57
C LEU A 49 10.87 -2.56 16.85
N PRO A 50 9.94 -1.76 17.43
CA PRO A 50 9.09 -2.20 18.54
C PRO A 50 8.26 -3.46 18.24
N LEU A 51 7.78 -3.60 17.00
CA LEU A 51 7.00 -4.77 16.58
C LEU A 51 7.88 -6.03 16.54
N THR A 52 9.15 -5.92 16.15
CA THR A 52 10.14 -7.00 16.23
C THR A 52 10.31 -7.50 17.66
N PHE A 53 10.48 -6.61 18.64
CA PHE A 53 10.57 -7.03 20.04
C PHE A 53 9.30 -7.75 20.52
N SER A 54 8.13 -7.33 20.02
CA SER A 54 6.87 -8.05 20.31
C SER A 54 6.78 -9.42 19.63
N LEU A 55 7.45 -9.63 18.49
CA LEU A 55 7.54 -10.92 17.82
C LEU A 55 8.53 -11.86 18.53
N LEU A 56 9.71 -11.36 18.89
CA LEU A 56 10.77 -12.13 19.57
C LEU A 56 10.34 -12.68 20.92
N ARG A 57 9.42 -12.00 21.63
CA ARG A 57 8.87 -12.45 22.91
C ARG A 57 7.80 -13.54 22.78
N ARG A 58 7.56 -14.08 21.57
CA ARG A 58 6.58 -15.14 21.33
C ARG A 58 7.28 -16.49 21.30
N SER A 59 6.69 -17.48 21.98
CA SER A 59 7.19 -18.86 22.01
C SER A 59 7.05 -19.59 20.67
N ALA A 60 6.11 -19.18 19.83
CA ALA A 60 5.91 -19.76 18.50
C ALA A 60 5.45 -18.69 17.50
N LEU A 61 6.15 -18.62 16.37
CA LEU A 61 5.75 -17.80 15.22
C LEU A 61 5.11 -18.70 14.16
N ARG A 62 3.88 -18.36 13.77
CA ARG A 62 3.17 -19.01 12.68
C ARG A 62 3.52 -18.28 11.40
N ILE A 63 3.91 -19.05 10.39
CA ILE A 63 4.24 -18.56 9.06
C ILE A 63 3.14 -19.07 8.12
N PRO A 64 2.50 -18.20 7.32
CA PRO A 64 1.53 -18.67 6.33
C PRO A 64 2.25 -19.56 5.31
N ARG A 65 1.55 -20.57 4.81
CA ARG A 65 2.07 -21.37 3.69
C ARG A 65 2.55 -20.42 2.57
N GLY A 66 3.52 -20.81 1.76
CA GLY A 66 3.99 -19.99 0.63
C GLY A 66 4.80 -18.73 1.00
N PHE A 67 4.87 -18.35 2.28
CA PHE A 67 5.73 -17.25 2.73
C PHE A 67 7.22 -17.51 2.50
N TRP A 68 7.61 -18.77 2.28
CA TRP A 68 8.96 -19.12 1.84
C TRP A 68 9.36 -18.40 0.55
N LEU A 69 8.41 -18.09 -0.37
CA LEU A 69 8.69 -17.27 -1.56
C LEU A 69 9.16 -15.88 -1.17
N TRP A 70 8.51 -15.26 -0.18
CA TRP A 70 8.91 -13.97 0.35
C TRP A 70 10.28 -14.02 1.04
N LEU A 71 10.56 -15.09 1.79
CA LEU A 71 11.87 -15.30 2.42
C LEU A 71 12.99 -15.51 1.40
N LEU A 72 12.73 -16.28 0.33
CA LEU A 72 13.67 -16.43 -0.79
C LEU A 72 13.89 -15.09 -1.51
N PHE A 73 12.84 -14.29 -1.70
CA PHE A 73 12.98 -12.93 -2.23
C PHE A 73 13.90 -12.08 -1.35
N LEU A 74 13.70 -12.07 -0.02
CA LEU A 74 14.56 -11.33 0.90
C LEU A 74 16.02 -11.81 0.86
N LEU A 75 16.24 -13.13 0.81
CA LEU A 75 17.56 -13.71 0.62
C LEU A 75 18.21 -13.21 -0.67
N TRP A 76 17.43 -13.12 -1.74
CA TRP A 76 17.89 -12.61 -3.03
C TRP A 76 18.20 -11.11 -3.00
N VAL A 77 17.41 -10.31 -2.29
CA VAL A 77 17.70 -8.88 -2.06
C VAL A 77 19.02 -8.70 -1.34
N VAL A 78 19.31 -9.54 -0.33
CA VAL A 78 20.60 -9.52 0.37
C VAL A 78 21.72 -9.98 -0.56
N GLY A 79 21.51 -11.05 -1.33
CA GLY A 79 22.48 -11.54 -2.31
C GLY A 79 22.80 -10.51 -3.40
N SER A 80 21.82 -9.73 -3.86
CA SER A 80 22.01 -8.68 -4.87
C SER A 80 22.88 -7.52 -4.38
N ALA A 81 23.13 -7.40 -3.07
CA ALA A 81 24.06 -6.41 -2.53
C ALA A 81 25.48 -6.59 -3.06
N SER A 82 25.86 -7.83 -3.42
CA SER A 82 27.16 -8.14 -4.04
C SER A 82 27.37 -7.47 -5.41
N GLN A 83 26.30 -6.97 -6.04
CA GLN A 83 26.34 -6.35 -7.37
C GLN A 83 26.41 -4.82 -7.32
N LEU A 84 26.49 -4.25 -6.11
CA LEU A 84 26.59 -2.80 -5.90
C LEU A 84 28.00 -2.33 -6.20
N ASP A 85 28.09 -1.28 -7.01
CA ASP A 85 29.33 -0.69 -7.52
C ASP A 85 29.57 0.75 -7.04
N GLU A 86 28.52 1.43 -6.57
CA GLU A 86 28.59 2.81 -6.08
C GLU A 86 27.94 2.99 -4.71
N GLY A 87 28.52 3.87 -3.88
CA GLY A 87 28.01 4.15 -2.54
C GLY A 87 26.56 4.68 -2.52
N ILE A 88 26.19 5.54 -3.48
CA ILE A 88 24.81 6.05 -3.58
C ILE A 88 23.80 4.96 -3.93
N ARG A 89 24.20 4.01 -4.78
CA ARG A 89 23.37 2.84 -5.11
C ARG A 89 23.22 1.93 -3.89
N GLY A 90 24.27 1.78 -3.09
CA GLY A 90 24.20 1.11 -1.79
C GLY A 90 23.19 1.73 -0.82
N MET A 91 23.10 3.06 -0.78
CA MET A 91 22.11 3.76 0.05
C MET A 91 20.67 3.50 -0.42
N THR A 92 20.40 3.64 -1.72
CA THR A 92 19.06 3.36 -2.27
C THR A 92 18.66 1.89 -2.13
N TRP A 93 19.61 0.96 -2.30
CA TRP A 93 19.41 -0.45 -2.02
C TRP A 93 19.09 -0.68 -0.55
N GLY A 94 19.85 -0.09 0.37
CA GLY A 94 19.66 -0.21 1.82
C GLY A 94 18.28 0.26 2.26
N TYR A 95 17.84 1.43 1.77
CA TYR A 95 16.49 1.95 2.02
C TYR A 95 15.39 0.97 1.58
N ARG A 96 15.51 0.40 0.36
CA ARG A 96 14.55 -0.58 -0.16
C ARG A 96 14.59 -1.89 0.63
N ALA A 97 15.78 -2.41 0.93
CA ALA A 97 15.98 -3.63 1.70
C ALA A 97 15.32 -3.51 3.08
N VAL A 98 15.62 -2.43 3.81
CA VAL A 98 15.04 -2.15 5.12
C VAL A 98 13.52 -1.98 5.05
N SER A 99 12.99 -1.40 3.97
CA SER A 99 11.54 -1.33 3.73
C SER A 99 10.90 -2.70 3.52
N TYR A 100 11.55 -3.61 2.79
CA TYR A 100 11.09 -5.01 2.66
C TYR A 100 11.09 -5.74 4.01
N PHE A 101 12.13 -5.56 4.83
CA PHE A 101 12.17 -6.13 6.18
C PHE A 101 11.08 -5.54 7.09
N ALA A 102 10.86 -4.23 7.05
CA ALA A 102 9.78 -3.58 7.80
C ALA A 102 8.40 -4.16 7.43
N ALA A 103 8.15 -4.36 6.13
CA ALA A 103 6.91 -4.96 5.64
C ALA A 103 6.74 -6.42 6.10
N THR A 104 7.85 -7.15 6.19
CA THR A 104 7.91 -8.53 6.73
C THR A 104 7.51 -8.56 8.20
N ILE A 105 8.10 -7.66 9.01
CA ILE A 105 7.82 -7.55 10.44
C ILE A 105 6.34 -7.18 10.64
N LEU A 106 5.84 -6.19 9.91
CA LEU A 106 4.45 -5.75 9.98
C LEU A 106 3.48 -6.89 9.61
N PHE A 107 3.77 -7.61 8.51
CA PHE A 107 3.01 -8.79 8.10
C PHE A 107 2.96 -9.84 9.21
N LEU A 108 4.12 -10.27 9.70
CA LEU A 108 4.23 -11.33 10.70
C LEU A 108 3.57 -10.93 12.02
N TYR A 109 3.71 -9.67 12.43
CA TYR A 109 3.07 -9.11 13.61
C TYR A 109 1.55 -9.24 13.51
N LEU A 110 0.94 -8.73 12.44
CA LEU A 110 -0.51 -8.78 12.26
C LEU A 110 -1.04 -10.20 12.06
N TYR A 111 -0.33 -11.02 11.28
CA TYR A 111 -0.72 -12.40 11.01
C TYR A 111 -0.75 -13.24 12.30
N ASN A 112 0.17 -12.97 13.22
CA ASN A 112 0.28 -13.72 14.47
C ASN A 112 -0.45 -13.09 15.65
N GLU A 113 -0.84 -11.80 15.61
CA GLU A 113 -1.58 -11.19 16.72
C GLU A 113 -2.95 -11.88 16.90
N PRO A 114 -3.40 -12.16 18.12
CA PRO A 114 -4.76 -12.62 18.41
C PRO A 114 -5.84 -11.54 18.19
N ARG A 115 -7.05 -11.91 17.74
CA ARG A 115 -8.14 -10.96 17.36
C ARG A 115 -8.78 -10.24 18.54
N ASP A 116 -8.75 -10.86 19.71
CA ASP A 116 -9.10 -10.26 21.00
C ASP A 116 -8.20 -9.07 21.34
N ARG A 117 -6.91 -9.13 20.97
CA ARG A 117 -5.96 -8.03 21.18
C ARG A 117 -6.02 -6.99 20.07
N LEU A 118 -5.91 -7.42 18.82
CA LEU A 118 -5.96 -6.56 17.65
C LEU A 118 -7.01 -7.07 16.67
N SER A 119 -8.23 -6.55 16.84
CA SER A 119 -9.37 -6.93 16.00
C SER A 119 -9.26 -6.36 14.60
N ASP A 120 -9.82 -7.07 13.62
CA ASP A 120 -9.91 -6.61 12.24
C ASP A 120 -10.57 -5.22 12.15
N ARG A 121 -11.57 -4.94 13.02
CA ARG A 121 -12.19 -3.62 13.18
C ARG A 121 -11.16 -2.52 13.49
N ARG A 122 -10.27 -2.73 14.46
CA ARG A 122 -9.28 -1.72 14.86
C ARG A 122 -8.30 -1.44 13.72
N VAL A 123 -7.83 -2.48 13.05
CA VAL A 123 -6.91 -2.36 11.90
C VAL A 123 -7.58 -1.59 10.75
N LEU A 124 -8.81 -1.97 10.39
CA LEU A 124 -9.55 -1.32 9.31
C LEU A 124 -9.90 0.14 9.61
N LEU A 125 -10.29 0.48 10.85
CA LEU A 125 -10.53 1.88 11.22
C LEU A 125 -9.24 2.71 11.21
N THR A 126 -8.10 2.13 11.57
CA THR A 126 -6.79 2.79 11.43
C THR A 126 -6.45 3.07 9.96
N LEU A 127 -6.69 2.09 9.08
CA LEU A 127 -6.46 2.26 7.64
C LEU A 127 -7.47 3.21 6.98
N LEU A 128 -8.70 3.28 7.50
CA LEU A 128 -9.69 4.28 7.09
C LEU A 128 -9.20 5.69 7.39
N VAL A 129 -8.66 5.94 8.59
CA VAL A 129 -8.08 7.24 8.94
C VAL A 129 -6.85 7.55 8.07
N PHE A 130 -6.02 6.55 7.78
CA PHE A 130 -4.92 6.72 6.83
C PHE A 130 -5.41 7.08 5.42
N TRP A 131 -6.44 6.40 4.92
CA TRP A 131 -7.09 6.74 3.65
C TRP A 131 -7.66 8.16 3.64
N VAL A 132 -8.22 8.63 4.76
CA VAL A 132 -8.64 10.03 4.95
C VAL A 132 -7.45 10.96 4.75
N TYR A 133 -6.29 10.68 5.35
CA TYR A 133 -5.08 11.50 5.15
C TYR A 133 -4.57 11.50 3.71
N VAL A 134 -4.56 10.33 3.06
CA VAL A 134 -4.20 10.23 1.62
C VAL A 134 -5.15 11.07 0.77
N THR A 135 -6.45 11.04 1.07
CA THR A 135 -7.46 11.83 0.35
C THR A 135 -7.29 13.33 0.59
N LEU A 136 -7.08 13.74 1.84
CA LEU A 136 -6.85 15.15 2.19
C LEU A 136 -5.55 15.68 1.57
N GLY A 137 -4.48 14.89 1.53
CA GLY A 137 -3.25 15.24 0.83
C GLY A 137 -3.46 15.39 -0.69
N GLY A 138 -4.29 14.53 -1.28
CA GLY A 138 -4.71 14.66 -2.67
C GLY A 138 -5.45 15.99 -2.92
N LEU A 139 -6.39 16.35 -2.05
CA LEU A 139 -7.13 17.61 -2.13
C LEU A 139 -6.25 18.83 -1.90
N LEU A 140 -5.28 18.75 -0.97
CA LEU A 140 -4.28 19.79 -0.77
C LEU A 140 -3.48 20.03 -2.05
N GLY A 141 -3.08 18.98 -2.76
CA GLY A 141 -2.40 19.09 -4.06
C GLY A 141 -3.24 19.72 -5.17
N VAL A 142 -4.57 19.70 -5.04
CA VAL A 142 -5.48 20.39 -5.97
C VAL A 142 -5.69 21.85 -5.58
N ILE A 143 -5.92 22.12 -4.29
CA ILE A 143 -6.28 23.45 -3.79
C ILE A 143 -5.04 24.37 -3.70
N ALA A 144 -3.90 23.81 -3.28
CA ALA A 144 -2.65 24.52 -3.09
C ALA A 144 -1.50 23.77 -3.78
N PRO A 145 -1.46 23.73 -5.12
CA PRO A 145 -0.52 22.89 -5.87
C PRO A 145 0.95 23.26 -5.67
N ARG A 146 1.25 24.52 -5.34
CA ARG A 146 2.60 25.01 -5.04
C ARG A 146 2.93 24.99 -3.54
N PHE A 147 2.08 24.38 -2.72
CA PHE A 147 2.36 24.28 -1.27
C PHE A 147 3.47 23.25 -1.04
N GLU A 148 4.58 23.74 -0.50
CA GLU A 148 5.73 22.97 -0.08
C GLU A 148 6.42 23.70 1.07
N PHE A 149 7.19 22.98 1.87
CA PHE A 149 7.94 23.56 2.99
C PHE A 149 9.15 22.69 3.34
N GLU A 150 10.21 23.33 3.79
CA GLU A 150 11.40 22.63 4.27
C GLU A 150 11.10 21.90 5.58
N SER A 151 11.35 20.59 5.63
CA SER A 151 11.05 19.81 6.82
C SER A 151 12.12 19.96 7.92
N PRO A 152 11.79 19.67 9.18
CA PRO A 152 12.81 19.59 10.24
C PRO A 152 13.96 18.63 9.93
N LEU A 153 13.71 17.50 9.25
CA LEU A 153 14.80 16.60 8.85
C LEU A 153 15.70 17.25 7.79
N GLU A 154 15.12 17.99 6.84
CA GLU A 154 15.86 18.70 5.78
C GLU A 154 16.84 19.72 6.37
N HIS A 155 16.44 20.45 7.41
CA HIS A 155 17.30 21.41 8.11
C HIS A 155 18.50 20.76 8.84
N VAL A 156 18.37 19.49 9.24
CA VAL A 156 19.41 18.75 9.96
C VAL A 156 20.33 17.98 9.02
N LEU A 157 19.89 17.73 7.78
CA LEU A 157 20.65 16.95 6.82
C LEU A 157 21.91 17.70 6.36
N PRO A 158 23.08 17.03 6.31
CA PRO A 158 24.28 17.61 5.74
C PRO A 158 24.06 18.04 4.28
N GLY A 159 24.61 19.19 3.87
CA GLY A 159 24.38 19.75 2.53
C GLY A 159 24.71 18.80 1.37
N ARG A 160 25.65 17.86 1.55
CA ARG A 160 25.98 16.82 0.55
C ARG A 160 24.90 15.75 0.36
N LEU A 161 24.07 15.51 1.38
CA LEU A 161 22.93 14.59 1.32
C LEU A 161 21.68 15.30 0.81
N ALA A 162 21.48 16.56 1.21
CA ALA A 162 20.37 17.37 0.76
C ALA A 162 20.45 17.72 -0.74
N SER A 163 21.65 17.82 -1.32
CA SER A 163 21.85 18.07 -2.75
C SER A 163 21.50 16.87 -3.66
N ASN A 164 21.22 15.70 -3.08
CA ASN A 164 20.83 14.53 -3.84
C ASN A 164 19.31 14.55 -4.09
N GLU A 165 18.90 14.56 -5.37
CA GLU A 165 17.47 14.62 -5.76
C GLU A 165 16.61 13.52 -5.13
N PHE A 166 17.14 12.29 -5.02
CA PHE A 166 16.41 11.18 -4.39
C PHE A 166 16.20 11.42 -2.90
N VAL A 167 17.22 11.85 -2.17
CA VAL A 167 17.13 12.15 -0.74
C VAL A 167 16.19 13.33 -0.50
N HIS A 168 16.36 14.41 -1.29
CA HIS A 168 15.49 15.58 -1.23
C HIS A 168 14.02 15.20 -1.43
N ALA A 169 13.71 14.36 -2.42
CA ALA A 169 12.34 13.88 -2.66
C ALA A 169 11.73 13.09 -1.47
N LEU A 170 12.55 12.43 -0.64
CA LEU A 170 12.07 11.72 0.56
C LEU A 170 11.80 12.64 1.75
N VAL A 171 12.51 13.76 1.84
CA VAL A 171 12.52 14.63 3.04
C VAL A 171 11.85 15.97 2.85
N HIS A 172 11.47 16.34 1.63
CA HIS A 172 10.84 17.62 1.29
C HIS A 172 9.32 17.48 1.04
N PRO A 173 8.47 17.86 2.02
CA PRO A 173 7.02 17.85 1.88
C PRO A 173 6.51 18.82 0.81
N ALA A 174 5.78 18.29 -0.16
CA ALA A 174 5.12 19.10 -1.18
C ALA A 174 3.75 18.51 -1.57
N ALA A 175 2.81 19.38 -1.90
CA ALA A 175 1.41 19.05 -2.16
C ALA A 175 1.20 18.38 -3.52
N ALA A 176 1.85 18.90 -4.57
CA ALA A 176 1.71 18.41 -5.93
C ALA A 176 3.07 18.30 -6.65
N GLN A 177 3.09 17.52 -7.72
CA GLN A 177 4.14 17.50 -8.72
C GLN A 177 3.65 18.26 -9.94
N ILE A 178 4.35 19.33 -10.31
CA ILE A 178 4.02 20.11 -11.52
C ILE A 178 4.61 19.38 -12.72
N SER A 179 3.81 19.22 -13.78
CA SER A 179 4.26 18.54 -14.99
C SER A 179 3.61 19.13 -16.24
N THR A 180 4.33 19.14 -17.36
CA THR A 180 3.96 19.88 -18.58
C THR A 180 3.49 18.98 -19.73
N PHE A 181 3.12 17.73 -19.45
CA PHE A 181 2.86 16.72 -20.48
C PHE A 181 1.60 16.95 -21.33
N LEU A 182 0.71 17.87 -20.92
CA LEU A 182 -0.45 18.30 -21.71
C LEU A 182 -0.18 19.55 -22.54
N GLY A 183 1.08 20.02 -22.61
CA GLY A 183 1.43 21.30 -23.25
C GLY A 183 1.23 22.52 -22.34
N TYR A 184 0.76 22.32 -21.12
CA TYR A 184 0.62 23.33 -20.07
C TYR A 184 0.98 22.74 -18.69
N GLU A 185 1.24 23.59 -17.70
CA GLU A 185 1.50 23.16 -16.32
C GLU A 185 0.25 22.52 -15.70
N ALA A 186 0.29 21.21 -15.52
CA ALA A 186 -0.74 20.44 -14.84
C ALA A 186 -0.22 20.00 -13.46
N PRO A 187 -0.81 20.49 -12.35
CA PRO A 187 -0.46 20.05 -11.01
C PRO A 187 -1.03 18.65 -10.76
N ARG A 188 -0.17 17.72 -10.36
CA ARG A 188 -0.56 16.35 -10.05
C ARG A 188 -0.40 16.09 -8.56
N PRO A 189 -1.47 15.82 -7.80
CA PRO A 189 -1.36 15.62 -6.35
C PRO A 189 -0.37 14.52 -5.99
N LYS A 190 0.43 14.75 -4.95
CA LYS A 190 1.39 13.76 -4.42
C LYS A 190 1.38 13.63 -2.90
N ALA A 191 0.98 14.68 -2.17
CA ALA A 191 0.98 14.61 -0.71
C ALA A 191 0.08 13.48 -0.16
N PRO A 192 0.49 12.80 0.92
CA PRO A 192 1.71 13.00 1.71
C PRO A 192 2.92 12.13 1.24
N PHE A 193 3.01 11.83 -0.05
CA PHE A 193 4.03 10.97 -0.65
C PHE A 193 4.97 11.73 -1.57
N GLU A 194 6.04 11.05 -1.97
CA GLU A 194 7.18 11.57 -2.70
C GLU A 194 6.83 11.86 -4.17
N TYR A 195 6.03 10.99 -4.78
CA TYR A 195 5.59 11.10 -6.18
C TYR A 195 4.07 10.94 -6.34
N THR A 196 3.49 11.54 -7.40
CA THR A 196 2.07 11.33 -7.73
C THR A 196 1.71 9.86 -7.92
N ASN A 197 2.65 9.06 -8.41
CA ASN A 197 2.46 7.62 -8.60
C ASN A 197 2.30 6.90 -7.26
N ASP A 198 3.05 7.31 -6.25
CA ASP A 198 2.98 6.76 -4.89
C ASP A 198 1.65 7.08 -4.23
N TRP A 199 1.20 8.33 -4.37
CA TRP A 199 -0.12 8.76 -3.94
C TRP A 199 -1.24 7.96 -4.61
N GLY A 200 -1.18 7.83 -5.94
CA GLY A 200 -2.19 7.07 -6.68
C GLY A 200 -2.21 5.60 -6.26
N SER A 201 -1.06 4.95 -6.14
CA SER A 201 -0.97 3.57 -5.66
C SER A 201 -1.55 3.42 -4.24
N ALA A 202 -1.13 4.28 -3.31
CA ALA A 202 -1.61 4.24 -1.93
C ALA A 202 -3.11 4.48 -1.84
N PHE A 203 -3.66 5.46 -2.57
CA PHE A 203 -5.09 5.74 -2.63
C PHE A 203 -5.87 4.52 -3.15
N ALA A 204 -5.42 3.91 -4.26
CA ALA A 204 -6.04 2.72 -4.81
C ALA A 204 -6.00 1.52 -3.84
N LEU A 205 -4.88 1.30 -3.15
CA LEU A 205 -4.73 0.19 -2.20
C LEU A 205 -5.55 0.38 -0.93
N THR A 206 -5.69 1.61 -0.45
CA THR A 206 -6.38 1.93 0.80
C THR A 206 -7.89 2.11 0.62
N THR A 207 -8.37 2.49 -0.57
CA THR A 207 -9.81 2.66 -0.86
C THR A 207 -10.66 1.41 -0.58
N PRO A 208 -10.29 0.19 -1.06
CA PRO A 208 -10.96 -1.05 -0.68
C PRO A 208 -11.03 -1.29 0.83
N LEU A 209 -9.97 -0.91 1.56
CA LEU A 209 -9.90 -1.07 3.02
C LEU A 209 -10.78 -0.05 3.74
N ALA A 210 -10.90 1.17 3.20
CA ALA A 210 -11.86 2.16 3.67
C ALA A 210 -13.30 1.66 3.47
N ILE A 211 -13.62 1.05 2.32
CA ILE A 211 -14.93 0.42 2.08
C ILE A 211 -15.14 -0.76 3.05
N ALA A 212 -14.10 -1.57 3.28
CA ALA A 212 -14.15 -2.66 4.26
C ALA A 212 -14.41 -2.14 5.69
N ALA A 213 -13.89 -0.96 6.03
CA ALA A 213 -14.05 -0.32 7.32
C ALA A 213 -15.44 0.30 7.54
N PHE A 214 -16.15 0.66 6.47
CA PHE A 214 -17.40 1.42 6.51
C PHE A 214 -18.48 0.85 7.46
N PRO A 215 -18.75 -0.47 7.50
CA PRO A 215 -19.73 -1.04 8.43
C PRO A 215 -19.39 -0.83 9.91
N TYR A 216 -18.10 -0.63 10.23
CA TYR A 216 -17.64 -0.41 11.61
C TYR A 216 -17.73 1.04 12.07
N VAL A 217 -18.07 1.97 11.17
CA VAL A 217 -18.35 3.37 11.49
C VAL A 217 -19.75 3.46 12.07
N GLN A 218 -19.87 3.90 13.33
CA GLN A 218 -21.15 3.85 14.06
C GLN A 218 -21.94 5.16 14.00
N ARG A 219 -21.26 6.31 13.92
CA ARG A 219 -21.92 7.63 13.94
C ARG A 219 -22.38 8.03 12.54
N GLY A 220 -23.63 8.46 12.41
CA GLY A 220 -24.22 8.88 11.13
C GLY A 220 -23.42 9.98 10.43
N GLY A 221 -23.02 11.03 11.16
CA GLY A 221 -22.18 12.10 10.60
C GLY A 221 -20.81 11.63 10.10
N GLN A 222 -20.19 10.65 10.77
CA GLN A 222 -18.92 10.07 10.30
C GLN A 222 -19.12 9.23 9.03
N ARG A 223 -20.24 8.50 8.91
CA ARG A 223 -20.58 7.79 7.67
C ARG A 223 -20.76 8.74 6.51
N LEU A 224 -21.50 9.84 6.74
CA LEU A 224 -21.68 10.89 5.74
C LEU A 224 -20.34 11.49 5.32
N ALA A 225 -19.46 11.78 6.29
CA ALA A 225 -18.12 12.29 6.00
C ALA A 225 -17.30 11.32 5.12
N VAL A 226 -17.30 10.02 5.42
CA VAL A 226 -16.60 9.02 4.59
C VAL A 226 -17.17 8.96 3.17
N LEU A 227 -18.50 8.99 3.01
CA LEU A 227 -19.15 9.01 1.70
C LEU A 227 -18.84 10.30 0.92
N ALA A 228 -18.89 11.45 1.60
CA ALA A 228 -18.53 12.73 1.00
C ALA A 228 -17.06 12.75 0.57
N MET A 229 -16.15 12.20 1.38
CA MET A 229 -14.74 12.06 1.02
C MET A 229 -14.54 11.13 -0.19
N LEU A 230 -15.28 10.03 -0.29
CA LEU A 230 -15.22 9.15 -1.47
C LEU A 230 -15.64 9.91 -2.73
N LEU A 231 -16.70 10.71 -2.66
CA LEU A 231 -17.17 11.52 -3.79
C LEU A 231 -16.17 12.63 -4.16
N ILE A 232 -15.73 13.41 -3.17
CA ILE A 232 -14.80 14.53 -3.36
C ILE A 232 -13.43 14.03 -3.85
N SER A 233 -13.00 12.82 -3.45
CA SER A 233 -11.74 12.22 -3.89
C SER A 233 -11.67 11.98 -5.41
N ILE A 234 -12.80 11.97 -6.13
CA ILE A 234 -12.80 11.86 -7.59
C ILE A 234 -12.02 13.02 -8.22
N VAL A 235 -12.07 14.22 -7.62
CA VAL A 235 -11.37 15.40 -8.12
C VAL A 235 -9.85 15.19 -8.19
N PRO A 236 -9.12 14.92 -7.09
CA PRO A 236 -7.68 14.65 -7.17
C PRO A 236 -7.36 13.37 -7.95
N VAL A 237 -8.25 12.36 -7.97
CA VAL A 237 -8.04 11.14 -8.79
C VAL A 237 -7.97 11.50 -10.28
N VAL A 238 -8.90 12.31 -10.80
CA VAL A 238 -8.89 12.72 -12.21
C VAL A 238 -7.74 13.67 -12.49
N LEU A 239 -7.54 14.69 -11.65
CA LEU A 239 -6.48 15.70 -11.84
C LEU A 239 -5.06 15.14 -11.68
N SER A 240 -4.89 14.01 -10.98
CA SER A 240 -3.60 13.30 -10.93
C SER A 240 -3.14 12.79 -12.29
N LEU A 241 -4.07 12.67 -13.26
CA LEU A 241 -3.83 12.23 -14.63
C LEU A 241 -3.10 10.86 -14.68
N ASN A 242 -3.32 10.07 -13.64
CA ASN A 242 -2.59 8.86 -13.34
C ASN A 242 -3.32 7.63 -13.90
N ARG A 243 -2.88 7.15 -15.07
CA ARG A 243 -3.54 6.03 -15.78
C ARG A 243 -3.55 4.74 -14.96
N GLY A 244 -2.46 4.43 -14.24
CA GLY A 244 -2.38 3.22 -13.41
C GLY A 244 -3.42 3.21 -12.28
N LEU A 245 -3.81 4.39 -11.79
CA LEU A 245 -4.73 4.56 -10.68
C LEU A 245 -6.14 4.24 -11.17
N LEU A 246 -6.53 4.85 -12.28
CA LEU A 246 -7.82 4.62 -12.93
C LEU A 246 -7.96 3.17 -13.37
N LEU A 247 -6.93 2.59 -13.99
CA LEU A 247 -6.94 1.19 -14.42
C LEU A 247 -7.06 0.23 -13.22
N SER A 248 -6.28 0.43 -12.16
CA SER A 248 -6.30 -0.47 -10.99
C SER A 248 -7.60 -0.34 -10.20
N LEU A 249 -8.14 0.87 -10.01
CA LEU A 249 -9.45 1.06 -9.37
C LEU A 249 -10.59 0.52 -10.23
N GLY A 250 -10.61 0.81 -11.53
CA GLY A 250 -11.65 0.35 -12.45
C GLY A 250 -11.71 -1.18 -12.52
N ALA A 251 -10.56 -1.83 -12.70
CA ALA A 251 -10.47 -3.29 -12.70
C ALA A 251 -10.87 -3.89 -11.34
N ALA A 252 -10.49 -3.26 -10.22
CA ALA A 252 -10.87 -3.71 -8.89
C ALA A 252 -12.38 -3.59 -8.62
N LEU A 253 -13.01 -2.50 -9.06
CA LEU A 253 -14.45 -2.29 -8.96
C LEU A 253 -15.22 -3.29 -9.83
N LEU A 254 -14.78 -3.51 -11.07
CA LEU A 254 -15.36 -4.52 -11.96
C LEU A 254 -15.25 -5.92 -11.35
N TYR A 255 -14.06 -6.28 -10.85
CA TYR A 255 -13.83 -7.53 -10.15
C TYR A 255 -14.74 -7.67 -8.93
N ALA A 256 -14.88 -6.62 -8.12
CA ALA A 256 -15.72 -6.64 -6.93
C ALA A 256 -17.21 -6.79 -7.29
N LEU A 257 -17.68 -6.09 -8.34
CA LEU A 257 -19.04 -6.18 -8.86
C LEU A 257 -19.35 -7.59 -9.38
N VAL A 258 -18.53 -8.11 -10.30
CA VAL A 258 -18.71 -9.45 -10.88
C VAL A 258 -18.69 -10.51 -9.79
N ARG A 259 -17.73 -10.45 -8.86
CA ARG A 259 -17.60 -11.46 -7.81
C ARG A 259 -18.72 -11.39 -6.78
N THR A 260 -19.23 -10.21 -6.44
CA THR A 260 -20.38 -10.11 -5.51
C THR A 260 -21.67 -10.58 -6.18
N ALA A 261 -21.88 -10.24 -7.45
CA ALA A 261 -23.01 -10.72 -8.25
C ALA A 261 -22.99 -12.24 -8.43
N ALA A 262 -21.84 -12.81 -8.83
CA ALA A 262 -21.66 -14.26 -9.03
C ALA A 262 -21.86 -15.08 -7.74
N ASN A 263 -21.60 -14.48 -6.57
CA ASN A 263 -21.86 -15.11 -5.27
C ASN A 263 -23.29 -14.90 -4.74
N GLY A 264 -24.22 -14.42 -5.57
CA GLY A 264 -25.63 -14.18 -5.20
C GLY A 264 -25.85 -12.99 -4.24
N ARG A 265 -24.82 -12.19 -3.97
CA ARG A 265 -24.87 -11.05 -3.03
C ARG A 265 -25.35 -9.78 -3.74
N HIS A 266 -26.62 -9.77 -4.13
CA HIS A 266 -27.24 -8.70 -4.91
C HIS A 266 -27.17 -7.32 -4.22
N ARG A 267 -27.38 -7.23 -2.90
CA ARG A 267 -27.31 -5.93 -2.18
C ARG A 267 -25.93 -5.25 -2.27
N PRO A 268 -24.81 -5.90 -1.92
CA PRO A 268 -23.48 -5.35 -2.16
C PRO A 268 -23.20 -5.05 -3.63
N ALA A 269 -23.62 -5.91 -4.56
CA ALA A 269 -23.42 -5.69 -5.99
C ALA A 269 -24.13 -4.42 -6.48
N LEU A 270 -25.40 -4.22 -6.08
CA LEU A 270 -26.16 -3.01 -6.37
C LEU A 270 -25.52 -1.77 -5.76
N GLY A 271 -25.01 -1.85 -4.52
CA GLY A 271 -24.29 -0.75 -3.89
C GLY A 271 -23.02 -0.35 -4.64
N ILE A 272 -22.23 -1.32 -5.11
CA ILE A 272 -21.04 -1.07 -5.93
C ILE A 272 -21.44 -0.48 -7.28
N GLY A 273 -22.44 -1.05 -7.94
CA GLY A 273 -22.94 -0.55 -9.23
C GLY A 273 -23.49 0.88 -9.14
N PHE A 274 -24.25 1.19 -8.09
CA PHE A 274 -24.78 2.53 -7.84
C PHE A 274 -23.66 3.53 -7.54
N GLY A 275 -22.68 3.14 -6.71
CA GLY A 275 -21.50 3.98 -6.46
C GLY A 275 -20.71 4.26 -7.74
N LEU A 276 -20.53 3.25 -8.60
CA LEU A 276 -19.87 3.41 -9.91
C LEU A 276 -20.66 4.37 -10.82
N ALA A 277 -22.00 4.24 -10.86
CA ALA A 277 -22.85 5.15 -11.64
C ALA A 277 -22.71 6.60 -11.16
N ILE A 278 -22.70 6.85 -9.84
CA ILE A 278 -22.47 8.19 -9.28
C ILE A 278 -21.11 8.74 -9.71
N VAL A 279 -20.05 7.93 -9.63
CA VAL A 279 -18.69 8.34 -10.02
C VAL A 279 -18.64 8.73 -11.51
N VAL A 280 -19.24 7.92 -12.38
CA VAL A 280 -19.31 8.18 -13.83
C VAL A 280 -20.12 9.43 -14.12
N ILE A 281 -21.30 9.57 -13.53
CA ILE A 281 -22.16 10.76 -13.71
C ILE A 281 -21.43 12.01 -13.23
N PHE A 282 -20.78 11.97 -12.06
CA PHE A 282 -20.00 13.10 -11.54
C PHE A 282 -18.85 13.48 -12.48
N ALA A 283 -18.12 12.49 -13.02
CA ALA A 283 -17.02 12.74 -13.94
C ALA A 283 -17.48 13.38 -15.26
N ILE A 284 -18.61 12.95 -15.82
CA ILE A 284 -19.18 13.48 -17.07
C ILE A 284 -19.85 14.85 -16.86
N ALA A 285 -20.55 15.04 -15.74
CA ALA A 285 -21.30 16.25 -15.45
C ALA A 285 -20.42 17.42 -14.94
N SER A 286 -19.15 17.16 -14.59
CA SER A 286 -18.21 18.17 -14.11
C SER A 286 -17.19 18.58 -15.19
N PRO A 287 -16.46 19.70 -15.01
CA PRO A 287 -15.35 20.10 -15.90
C PRO A 287 -14.21 19.07 -16.00
N LEU A 288 -14.24 18.01 -15.17
CA LEU A 288 -13.29 16.90 -15.25
C LEU A 288 -13.35 16.15 -16.59
N ARG A 289 -14.48 16.21 -17.30
CA ARG A 289 -14.63 15.60 -18.63
C ARG A 289 -13.61 16.16 -19.64
N ASP A 290 -13.33 17.47 -19.59
CA ASP A 290 -12.46 18.13 -20.55
C ASP A 290 -11.00 17.69 -20.33
N VAL A 291 -10.61 17.49 -19.07
CA VAL A 291 -9.30 16.94 -18.67
C VAL A 291 -9.15 15.48 -19.12
N ILE A 292 -10.22 14.68 -19.01
CA ILE A 292 -10.25 13.29 -19.48
C ILE A 292 -10.08 13.25 -21.01
N GLU A 293 -10.81 14.09 -21.74
CA GLU A 293 -10.74 14.18 -23.20
C GLU A 293 -9.35 14.63 -23.68
N ALA A 294 -8.80 15.70 -23.12
CA ALA A 294 -7.44 16.16 -23.40
C ALA A 294 -6.40 15.06 -23.14
N ARG A 295 -6.63 14.19 -22.15
CA ARG A 295 -5.74 13.07 -21.85
C ARG A 295 -5.81 11.93 -22.86
N PHE A 296 -6.97 11.73 -23.51
CA PHE A 296 -7.12 10.77 -24.60
C PHE A 296 -6.43 11.25 -25.88
N GLN A 297 -6.46 12.57 -26.16
CA GLN A 297 -5.89 13.17 -27.36
C GLN A 297 -4.35 13.30 -27.34
N THR A 298 -3.69 13.04 -26.20
CA THR A 298 -2.22 13.24 -26.04
C THR A 298 -1.48 11.93 -25.65
N PRO A 299 -1.09 11.08 -26.63
CA PRO A 299 -0.45 9.77 -26.37
C PRO A 299 1.04 9.81 -25.98
N HIS A 300 1.71 10.97 -25.96
CA HIS A 300 3.18 11.15 -25.95
C HIS A 300 4.00 10.42 -24.87
N SER A 301 3.39 9.80 -23.85
CA SER A 301 4.09 9.09 -22.76
C SER A 301 4.41 7.61 -23.06
N ASN A 302 3.86 7.01 -24.12
CA ASN A 302 3.97 5.55 -24.31
C ASN A 302 5.34 5.13 -24.87
N GLN A 303 5.87 5.84 -25.86
CA GLN A 303 7.14 5.48 -26.53
C GLN A 303 8.35 5.52 -25.59
N ARG A 304 8.44 6.52 -24.71
CA ARG A 304 9.54 6.60 -23.71
C ARG A 304 9.50 5.45 -22.70
N ARG A 305 8.30 5.02 -22.29
CA ARG A 305 8.16 3.88 -21.36
C ARG A 305 8.49 2.56 -22.02
N GLU A 306 8.06 2.39 -23.27
CA GLU A 306 8.38 1.22 -24.07
C GLU A 306 9.89 1.04 -24.24
N ALA A 307 10.61 2.11 -24.61
CA ALA A 307 12.07 2.08 -24.68
C ALA A 307 12.72 1.66 -23.36
N LEU A 308 12.25 2.20 -22.22
CA LEU A 308 12.74 1.81 -20.90
C LEU A 308 12.39 0.37 -20.52
N TYR A 309 11.26 -0.18 -20.97
CA TYR A 309 10.91 -1.58 -20.73
C TYR A 309 11.81 -2.51 -21.52
N VAL A 310 12.10 -2.18 -22.78
CA VAL A 310 13.06 -2.92 -23.61
C VAL A 310 14.44 -2.88 -22.98
N GLU A 311 14.91 -1.70 -22.55
CA GLU A 311 16.20 -1.56 -21.89
C GLU A 311 16.26 -2.33 -20.55
N THR A 312 15.18 -2.31 -19.78
CA THR A 312 15.07 -3.09 -18.54
C THR A 312 15.17 -4.58 -18.80
N LEU A 313 14.50 -5.08 -19.83
CA LEU A 313 14.53 -6.49 -20.19
C LEU A 313 15.93 -6.90 -20.69
N SER A 314 16.53 -6.11 -21.58
CA SER A 314 17.90 -6.32 -22.06
C SER A 314 18.90 -6.30 -20.92
N GLY A 315 18.77 -5.37 -19.97
CA GLY A 315 19.57 -5.33 -18.76
C GLY A 315 19.39 -6.57 -17.87
N ALA A 316 18.15 -7.00 -17.65
CA ALA A 316 17.87 -8.20 -16.88
C ALA A 316 18.49 -9.46 -17.52
N LEU A 317 18.57 -9.53 -18.85
CA LEU A 317 19.25 -10.63 -19.56
C LEU A 317 20.78 -10.56 -19.44
N ARG A 318 21.37 -9.38 -19.23
CA ARG A 318 22.81 -9.22 -18.97
C ARG A 318 23.23 -9.70 -17.58
N SER A 319 22.36 -9.56 -16.57
CA SER A 319 22.56 -10.11 -15.22
C SER A 319 21.31 -10.85 -14.73
N PRO A 320 21.05 -12.08 -15.25
CA PRO A 320 19.76 -12.75 -15.06
C PRO A 320 19.55 -13.32 -13.66
N ILE A 321 20.62 -13.65 -12.94
CA ILE A 321 20.54 -14.33 -11.65
C ILE A 321 20.39 -13.32 -10.51
N LEU A 322 21.37 -12.45 -10.30
CA LEU A 322 21.39 -11.52 -9.17
C LEU A 322 20.91 -10.10 -9.52
N GLY A 323 20.74 -9.79 -10.82
CA GLY A 323 20.47 -8.43 -11.27
C GLY A 323 21.66 -7.50 -11.01
N PHE A 324 21.38 -6.20 -10.94
CA PHE A 324 22.40 -5.17 -10.71
C PHE A 324 22.40 -4.60 -9.28
N GLY A 325 21.63 -5.18 -8.36
CA GLY A 325 21.46 -4.68 -6.99
C GLY A 325 20.59 -3.43 -6.88
N ALA A 326 20.71 -2.50 -7.83
CA ALA A 326 19.92 -1.27 -7.91
C ALA A 326 19.69 -0.84 -9.38
N PRO A 327 18.67 0.01 -9.64
CA PRO A 327 18.51 0.72 -10.91
C PRO A 327 19.78 1.45 -11.34
N ARG A 328 19.98 1.54 -12.66
CA ARG A 328 21.09 2.27 -13.28
C ARG A 328 20.56 3.35 -14.23
N PRO A 329 21.33 4.42 -14.50
CA PRO A 329 20.98 5.39 -15.53
C PRO A 329 20.73 4.70 -16.89
N SER A 330 19.83 5.25 -17.70
CA SER A 330 19.57 4.73 -19.04
C SER A 330 20.78 5.01 -19.94
N GLU A 331 21.24 3.99 -20.64
CA GLU A 331 22.28 4.06 -21.67
C GLU A 331 21.74 4.74 -22.93
N ALA A 332 20.45 4.55 -23.24
CA ALA A 332 19.80 5.11 -24.42
C ALA A 332 19.56 6.62 -24.31
N ASN A 333 19.23 7.11 -23.11
CA ASN A 333 19.04 8.54 -22.89
C ASN A 333 19.26 8.91 -21.40
N PRO A 334 20.34 9.64 -21.08
CA PRO A 334 20.64 10.07 -19.72
C PRO A 334 19.55 10.93 -19.05
N ASN A 335 18.69 11.58 -19.84
CA ASN A 335 17.58 12.40 -19.34
C ASN A 335 16.32 11.58 -19.01
N MET A 336 16.35 10.26 -19.21
CA MET A 336 15.26 9.38 -18.81
C MET A 336 15.45 8.88 -17.36
N PRO A 337 14.35 8.54 -16.66
CA PRO A 337 14.45 7.92 -15.34
C PRO A 337 15.27 6.63 -15.42
N SER A 338 15.95 6.29 -14.32
CA SER A 338 16.78 5.08 -14.23
C SER A 338 16.02 3.81 -14.64
N VAL A 339 16.73 2.91 -15.31
CA VAL A 339 16.23 1.63 -15.79
C VAL A 339 15.70 0.80 -14.62
N GLY A 340 14.52 0.21 -14.77
CA GLY A 340 13.82 -0.51 -13.70
C GLY A 340 12.96 0.33 -12.77
N THR A 341 12.93 1.66 -12.85
CA THR A 341 12.11 2.50 -11.93
C THR A 341 10.64 2.64 -12.32
N GLN A 342 10.22 2.12 -13.48
CA GLN A 342 8.88 2.31 -14.05
C GLN A 342 7.76 1.47 -13.40
N GLY A 343 8.10 0.65 -12.41
CA GLY A 343 7.16 -0.20 -11.69
C GLY A 343 7.91 -1.22 -10.82
N GLN A 344 7.23 -1.79 -9.84
CA GLN A 344 7.82 -2.74 -8.91
C GLN A 344 8.30 -4.02 -9.60
N LEU A 345 7.59 -4.48 -10.64
CA LEU A 345 8.00 -5.62 -11.46
C LEU A 345 9.37 -5.36 -12.10
N TRP A 346 9.50 -4.22 -12.77
CA TRP A 346 10.70 -3.79 -13.47
C TRP A 346 11.86 -3.56 -12.50
N LEU A 347 11.56 -2.98 -11.33
CA LEU A 347 12.53 -2.70 -10.29
C LEU A 347 13.16 -4.00 -9.79
N VAL A 348 12.31 -4.97 -9.44
CA VAL A 348 12.78 -6.25 -8.90
C VAL A 348 13.46 -7.08 -9.98
N LEU A 349 12.93 -7.09 -11.20
CA LEU A 349 13.54 -7.80 -12.32
C LEU A 349 14.95 -7.29 -12.62
N TYR A 350 15.13 -5.96 -12.67
CA TYR A 350 16.43 -5.36 -12.95
C TYR A 350 17.41 -5.47 -11.78
N SER A 351 16.93 -5.24 -10.56
CA SER A 351 17.79 -5.10 -9.38
C SER A 351 18.08 -6.44 -8.70
N GLN A 352 17.18 -7.42 -8.78
CA GLN A 352 17.31 -8.73 -8.16
C GLN A 352 17.30 -9.89 -9.19
N GLY A 353 17.26 -9.60 -10.49
CA GLY A 353 17.24 -10.63 -11.53
C GLY A 353 15.91 -11.39 -11.62
N ILE A 354 15.88 -12.38 -12.52
CA ILE A 354 14.70 -13.20 -12.81
C ILE A 354 14.23 -13.98 -11.57
N PRO A 355 15.11 -14.67 -10.79
CA PRO A 355 14.67 -15.39 -9.60
C PRO A 355 14.04 -14.46 -8.55
N GLY A 356 14.66 -13.30 -8.29
CA GLY A 356 14.11 -12.31 -7.37
C GLY A 356 12.71 -11.84 -7.78
N ALA A 357 12.50 -11.56 -9.07
CA ALA A 357 11.20 -11.19 -9.59
C ALA A 357 10.16 -12.31 -9.44
N LEU A 358 10.53 -13.56 -9.77
CA LEU A 358 9.65 -14.72 -9.60
C LEU A 358 9.23 -14.92 -8.14
N PHE A 359 10.16 -14.77 -7.20
CA PHE A 359 9.86 -14.89 -5.77
C PHE A 359 8.94 -13.77 -5.27
N TYR A 360 9.20 -12.52 -5.67
CA TYR A 360 8.38 -11.36 -5.29
C TYR A 360 6.96 -11.48 -5.85
N VAL A 361 6.83 -11.70 -7.16
CA VAL A 361 5.53 -11.85 -7.83
C VAL A 361 4.82 -13.10 -7.32
N GLY A 362 5.55 -14.20 -7.17
CA GLY A 362 5.02 -15.46 -6.66
C GLY A 362 4.40 -15.32 -5.27
N TRP A 363 5.04 -14.60 -4.33
CA TRP A 363 4.45 -14.34 -3.02
C TRP A 363 3.11 -13.61 -3.11
N HIS A 364 3.06 -12.52 -3.89
CA HIS A 364 1.84 -11.72 -4.03
C HIS A 364 0.73 -12.50 -4.74
N LEU A 365 1.08 -13.30 -5.77
CA LEU A 365 0.15 -14.17 -6.46
C LEU A 365 -0.41 -15.25 -5.53
N VAL A 366 0.44 -15.93 -4.75
CA VAL A 366 0.00 -16.92 -3.76
C VAL A 366 -0.90 -16.28 -2.70
N GLY A 367 -0.57 -15.06 -2.24
CA GLY A 367 -1.39 -14.27 -1.33
C GLY A 367 -2.78 -13.96 -1.91
N TYR A 368 -2.83 -13.51 -3.16
CA TYR A 368 -4.08 -13.30 -3.90
C TYR A 368 -4.89 -14.60 -4.01
N LEU A 369 -4.30 -15.67 -4.56
CA LEU A 369 -4.99 -16.94 -4.78
C LEU A 369 -5.56 -17.54 -3.49
N ARG A 370 -4.87 -17.40 -2.36
CA ARG A 370 -5.36 -17.92 -1.07
C ARG A 370 -6.39 -17.06 -0.38
N THR A 371 -6.51 -15.80 -0.78
CA THR A 371 -7.57 -14.91 -0.31
C THR A 371 -8.82 -14.99 -1.22
N LEU A 372 -8.76 -15.65 -2.39
CA LEU A 372 -9.90 -15.86 -3.29
C LEU A 372 -11.06 -16.66 -2.67
N ARG A 373 -10.78 -17.62 -1.79
CA ARG A 373 -11.84 -18.46 -1.19
C ARG A 373 -12.47 -17.81 0.06
N ARG A 374 -12.13 -16.56 0.38
CA ARG A 374 -12.60 -15.87 1.58
C ARG A 374 -13.96 -15.22 1.34
N SER A 375 -14.93 -15.65 2.12
CA SER A 375 -16.33 -15.19 2.05
C SER A 375 -16.66 -14.08 3.05
N SER A 376 -15.79 -13.83 4.05
CA SER A 376 -15.97 -12.74 5.00
C SER A 376 -15.81 -11.38 4.31
N TRP A 377 -16.51 -10.36 4.81
CA TRP A 377 -16.45 -8.99 4.27
C TRP A 377 -15.02 -8.45 4.22
N THR A 378 -14.30 -8.55 5.33
CA THR A 378 -12.88 -8.15 5.42
C THR A 378 -12.00 -8.95 4.47
N GLY A 379 -12.18 -10.28 4.42
CA GLY A 379 -11.37 -11.16 3.56
C GLY A 379 -11.58 -10.88 2.07
N PHE A 380 -12.82 -10.56 1.68
CA PHE A 380 -13.15 -10.15 0.31
C PHE A 380 -12.40 -8.88 -0.10
N TRP A 381 -12.47 -7.81 0.70
CA TRP A 381 -11.78 -6.56 0.36
C TRP A 381 -10.26 -6.67 0.47
N CYS A 382 -9.72 -7.48 1.39
CA CYS A 382 -8.29 -7.80 1.40
C CYS A 382 -7.84 -8.49 0.10
N ASN A 383 -8.68 -9.36 -0.46
CA ASN A 383 -8.40 -9.98 -1.76
C ASN A 383 -8.48 -8.96 -2.92
N VAL A 384 -9.39 -7.97 -2.86
CA VAL A 384 -9.41 -6.85 -3.81
C VAL A 384 -8.11 -6.04 -3.74
N VAL A 385 -7.58 -5.76 -2.54
CA VAL A 385 -6.26 -5.12 -2.40
C VAL A 385 -5.15 -5.97 -2.99
N ALA A 386 -5.16 -7.28 -2.77
CA ALA A 386 -4.16 -8.18 -3.37
C ALA A 386 -4.23 -8.19 -4.90
N LEU A 387 -5.42 -8.07 -5.50
CA LEU A 387 -5.58 -7.89 -6.95
C LEU A 387 -5.00 -6.56 -7.40
N ILE A 388 -5.32 -5.45 -6.73
CA ILE A 388 -4.78 -4.13 -7.05
C ILE A 388 -3.26 -4.15 -7.00
N ALA A 389 -2.67 -4.76 -5.96
CA ALA A 389 -1.22 -4.91 -5.85
C ALA A 389 -0.62 -5.60 -7.09
N LEU A 390 -1.23 -6.70 -7.55
CA LEU A 390 -0.77 -7.41 -8.76
C LEU A 390 -0.91 -6.55 -10.03
N LEU A 391 -2.03 -5.85 -10.18
CA LEU A 391 -2.29 -4.96 -11.32
C LEU A 391 -1.32 -3.77 -11.38
N GLN A 392 -0.86 -3.30 -10.21
CA GLN A 392 0.03 -2.15 -10.10
C GLN A 392 1.51 -2.48 -10.36
N LEU A 393 1.92 -3.75 -10.27
CA LEU A 393 3.30 -4.18 -10.45
C LEU A 393 4.02 -3.58 -11.68
N PRO A 394 3.40 -3.49 -12.87
CA PRO A 394 4.07 -2.94 -14.06
C PRO A 394 4.15 -1.41 -14.10
N TYR A 395 3.38 -0.72 -13.24
CA TYR A 395 3.15 0.73 -13.35
C TYR A 395 3.64 1.54 -12.15
N TYR A 396 3.70 0.93 -10.96
CA TYR A 396 4.05 1.61 -9.71
C TYR A 396 5.11 0.85 -8.93
N GLY A 397 6.03 1.60 -8.33
CA GLY A 397 6.80 1.11 -7.20
C GLY A 397 5.88 0.93 -5.99
N HIS A 398 6.13 -0.10 -5.18
CA HIS A 398 5.36 -0.34 -3.96
C HIS A 398 6.09 0.14 -2.69
N ILE A 399 7.24 0.78 -2.81
CA ILE A 399 8.07 1.15 -1.66
C ILE A 399 7.90 2.65 -1.39
N ALA A 400 7.65 3.10 -0.16
CA ALA A 400 7.58 2.32 1.09
C ALA A 400 6.15 1.98 1.55
N ALA A 401 5.26 2.97 1.62
CA ALA A 401 3.96 2.86 2.29
C ALA A 401 3.02 1.80 1.67
N GLN A 402 3.04 1.69 0.35
CA GLN A 402 2.15 0.83 -0.44
C GLN A 402 2.37 -0.64 -0.08
N LEU A 403 3.63 -1.07 0.02
CA LEU A 403 4.00 -2.42 0.42
C LEU A 403 3.53 -2.73 1.84
N GLN A 404 3.59 -1.76 2.75
CA GLN A 404 3.08 -1.93 4.12
C GLN A 404 1.57 -2.17 4.09
N VAL A 405 0.82 -1.38 3.32
CA VAL A 405 -0.64 -1.57 3.14
C VAL A 405 -0.96 -2.93 2.51
N ILE A 406 -0.22 -3.34 1.49
CA ILE A 406 -0.36 -4.65 0.82
C ILE A 406 -0.15 -5.77 1.84
N MET A 407 0.94 -5.70 2.62
CA MET A 407 1.27 -6.71 3.63
C MET A 407 0.24 -6.73 4.77
N VAL A 408 -0.31 -5.59 5.19
CA VAL A 408 -1.42 -5.54 6.15
C VAL A 408 -2.65 -6.25 5.61
N ALA A 409 -3.04 -5.99 4.35
CA ALA A 409 -4.18 -6.64 3.71
C ALA A 409 -3.98 -8.15 3.57
N LEU A 410 -2.79 -8.59 3.13
CA LEU A 410 -2.45 -10.01 3.04
C LEU A 410 -2.46 -10.68 4.42
N ALA A 411 -1.91 -10.02 5.46
CA ALA A 411 -1.92 -10.54 6.81
C ALA A 411 -3.35 -10.74 7.33
N LEU A 412 -4.23 -9.74 7.18
CA LEU A 412 -5.64 -9.85 7.58
C LEU A 412 -6.38 -10.93 6.79
N GLY A 413 -6.19 -11.00 5.48
CA GLY A 413 -6.83 -11.99 4.61
C GLY A 413 -6.43 -13.42 4.97
N LEU A 414 -5.13 -13.64 5.25
CA LEU A 414 -4.58 -14.97 5.54
C LEU A 414 -4.75 -15.40 7.00
N ARG A 415 -4.76 -14.46 7.97
CA ARG A 415 -4.93 -14.72 9.42
C ARG A 415 -6.19 -15.52 9.74
N SER A 416 -7.25 -15.34 8.94
CA SER A 416 -8.51 -16.11 9.05
C SER A 416 -8.36 -17.64 8.88
N THR A 417 -7.21 -18.13 8.41
CA THR A 417 -6.94 -19.57 8.21
C THR A 417 -6.54 -20.27 9.52
N LEU A 418 -6.00 -19.53 10.48
CA LEU A 418 -5.50 -20.07 11.75
C LEU A 418 -6.63 -20.54 12.69
N GLU A 419 -7.84 -20.00 12.53
CA GLU A 419 -8.99 -20.34 13.38
C GLU A 419 -9.67 -21.65 12.94
N ARG A 420 -9.71 -21.95 11.63
CA ARG A 420 -10.32 -23.21 11.12
C ARG A 420 -9.56 -24.46 11.57
N THR A 421 -8.28 -24.35 11.88
CA THR A 421 -7.47 -25.44 12.44
C THR A 421 -7.68 -25.67 13.94
N HIS A 422 -8.49 -24.85 14.62
CA HIS A 422 -8.76 -24.96 16.06
C HIS A 422 -10.24 -25.11 16.43
N SER A 423 -11.16 -25.04 15.46
CA SER A 423 -12.51 -25.57 15.69
C SER A 423 -12.42 -27.10 15.52
N PRO A 424 -12.63 -27.91 16.58
CA PRO A 424 -12.86 -29.33 16.36
C PRO A 424 -14.04 -29.42 15.39
N SER A 425 -13.90 -30.26 14.35
CA SER A 425 -15.08 -30.72 13.61
C SER A 425 -16.13 -31.13 14.65
N PRO A 426 -17.40 -30.70 14.54
CA PRO A 426 -18.45 -31.37 15.27
C PRO A 426 -18.38 -32.82 14.81
N ARG A 427 -17.75 -33.69 15.62
CA ARG A 427 -17.91 -35.12 15.42
C ARG A 427 -19.39 -35.36 15.59
N GLU A 428 -19.96 -35.95 14.55
CA GLU A 428 -21.33 -36.39 14.46
C GLU A 428 -21.71 -37.10 15.76
N GLY A 429 -22.51 -36.43 16.58
CA GLY A 429 -23.33 -37.09 17.58
C GLY A 429 -24.59 -37.56 16.88
N LEU A 430 -24.50 -38.70 16.21
CA LEU A 430 -25.63 -39.49 15.72
C LEU A 430 -25.23 -40.97 15.84
N GLY A 431 -25.89 -41.68 16.75
CA GLY A 431 -25.73 -43.13 16.97
C GLY A 431 -25.36 -43.46 18.40
#